data_AF-A0A9K3HZ11-F1
#
_entry.id   AF-A0A9K3HZ11-F1
#
_cell.length_a   1.000
_cell.length_b   1.000
_cell.length_c   1.000
_cell.angle_alpha   90.00
_cell.angle_beta   90.00
_cell.angle_gamma   90.00
#
_symmetry.space_group_name_H-M   'P 1'
#
loop_
_entity.id
_entity.type
_entity.pdbx_description
1 polymer ?
#
loop_
_entity_poly.entity_id
_entity_poly.type
_entity_poly.pdbx_seq_one_letter_code
_entity_poly.pdbx_strand_id
1 'polypeptide(L)'
;MGLCLYLTYASFTFMQIHFITLLLVLLTSSALSSTTSRISLVSTTIFDVVQYGAKGDGIIDDSPAFIAAWKAACQSTPNTTSILNIPVGRTYLLKPIAFSGPCKPSKIFVQVYISRRG
;
A
#
# COMPACT_ATOMS: atom_id res chain seq x y z
N MET A 1 -23.14 -37.54 -36.93
CA MET A 1 -21.70 -37.53 -37.29
C MET A 1 -21.00 -36.19 -37.03
N GLY A 2 -21.68 -35.04 -37.07
CA GLY A 2 -21.05 -33.72 -36.89
C GLY A 2 -20.51 -33.41 -35.48
N LEU A 3 -21.20 -33.78 -34.40
CA LEU A 3 -20.74 -33.49 -33.03
C LEU A 3 -19.45 -34.22 -32.65
N CYS A 4 -19.26 -35.47 -33.12
CA CYS A 4 -18.04 -36.23 -32.84
C CYS A 4 -16.81 -35.61 -33.53
N LEU A 5 -16.96 -35.17 -34.78
CA LEU A 5 -15.93 -34.45 -35.53
C LEU A 5 -15.62 -33.07 -34.93
N TYR A 6 -16.64 -32.37 -34.40
CA TYR A 6 -16.44 -31.09 -33.72
C TYR A 6 -15.70 -31.25 -32.39
N LEU A 7 -16.01 -32.31 -31.61
CA LEU A 7 -15.34 -32.59 -30.34
C LEU A 7 -13.90 -33.07 -30.54
N THR A 8 -13.63 -33.88 -31.56
CA THR A 8 -12.25 -34.27 -31.91
C THR A 8 -11.47 -33.08 -32.47
N TYR A 9 -12.09 -32.21 -33.28
CA TYR A 9 -11.49 -30.95 -33.74
C TYR A 9 -11.24 -29.98 -32.59
N ALA A 10 -12.17 -29.83 -31.64
CA ALA A 10 -12.02 -28.99 -30.46
C ALA A 10 -10.93 -29.53 -29.52
N SER A 11 -10.83 -30.85 -29.36
CA SER A 11 -9.77 -31.49 -28.56
C SER A 11 -8.40 -31.39 -29.24
N PHE A 12 -8.35 -31.55 -30.57
CA PHE A 12 -7.14 -31.41 -31.37
C PHE A 12 -6.66 -29.96 -31.37
N THR A 13 -7.55 -28.99 -31.57
CA THR A 13 -7.22 -27.56 -31.45
C THR A 13 -6.81 -27.22 -30.02
N PHE A 14 -7.45 -27.76 -28.98
CA PHE A 14 -7.03 -27.57 -27.59
C PHE A 14 -5.61 -28.11 -27.33
N MET A 15 -5.29 -29.33 -27.79
CA MET A 15 -3.94 -29.89 -27.68
C MET A 15 -2.90 -29.11 -28.50
N GLN A 16 -3.28 -28.62 -29.69
CA GLN A 16 -2.43 -27.80 -30.54
C GLN A 16 -2.20 -26.39 -29.94
N ILE A 17 -3.21 -25.78 -29.30
CA ILE A 17 -3.13 -24.46 -28.64
C ILE A 17 -2.18 -24.50 -27.45
N HIS A 18 -2.21 -25.58 -26.64
CA HIS A 18 -1.24 -25.78 -25.57
C HIS A 18 0.20 -25.91 -26.08
N PHE A 19 0.39 -26.56 -27.23
CA PHE A 19 1.70 -26.67 -27.86
C PHE A 19 2.18 -25.33 -28.44
N ILE A 20 1.30 -24.56 -29.07
CA ILE A 20 1.61 -23.23 -29.63
C ILE A 20 1.95 -22.23 -28.51
N THR A 21 1.20 -22.24 -27.40
CA THR A 21 1.48 -21.38 -26.24
C THR A 21 2.81 -21.77 -25.57
N LEU A 22 3.11 -23.06 -25.42
CA LEU A 22 4.40 -23.53 -24.91
C LEU A 22 5.56 -23.13 -25.83
N LEU A 23 5.39 -23.23 -27.16
CA LEU A 23 6.38 -22.81 -28.15
C LEU A 23 6.63 -21.29 -28.07
N LEU A 24 5.58 -20.48 -27.93
CA LEU A 24 5.70 -19.02 -27.77
C LEU A 24 6.42 -18.62 -26.47
N VAL A 25 6.22 -19.36 -25.38
CA VAL A 25 6.93 -19.17 -24.11
C VAL A 25 8.43 -19.54 -24.24
N LEU A 26 8.74 -20.62 -24.96
CA LEU A 26 10.12 -21.03 -25.23
C LEU A 26 10.86 -20.05 -26.17
N LEU A 27 10.17 -19.50 -27.17
CA LEU A 27 10.74 -18.50 -28.09
C LEU A 27 10.98 -17.15 -27.39
N THR A 28 10.06 -16.73 -26.51
CA THR A 28 10.22 -15.50 -25.69
C THR A 28 11.28 -15.65 -24.60
N SER A 29 11.74 -16.86 -24.28
CA SER A 29 12.83 -17.11 -23.32
C SER A 29 14.17 -16.50 -23.76
N SER A 30 14.37 -16.30 -25.07
CA SER A 30 15.59 -15.70 -25.62
C SER A 30 15.57 -14.16 -25.68
N ALA A 31 14.41 -13.54 -25.45
CA ALA A 31 14.23 -12.08 -25.48
C ALA A 31 13.62 -11.48 -24.19
N LEU A 32 13.22 -12.29 -23.20
CA LEU A 32 12.67 -11.78 -21.94
C LEU A 32 13.77 -11.38 -20.95
N SER A 33 14.61 -10.45 -21.36
CA SER A 33 15.21 -9.51 -20.41
C SER A 33 14.35 -8.25 -20.44
N SER A 34 13.66 -7.96 -19.32
CA SER A 34 12.81 -6.78 -19.09
C SER A 34 11.42 -6.90 -19.75
N THR A 35 10.31 -7.14 -19.06
CA THR A 35 9.76 -6.34 -17.95
C THR A 35 8.82 -7.21 -17.12
N THR A 36 9.29 -7.72 -15.99
CA THR A 36 8.37 -7.94 -14.86
C THR A 36 7.89 -6.55 -14.45
N SER A 37 6.68 -6.17 -14.87
CA SER A 37 5.97 -5.06 -14.26
C SER A 37 5.86 -5.39 -12.78
N ARG A 38 6.67 -4.76 -11.93
CA ARG A 38 6.44 -4.80 -10.49
C ARG A 38 5.12 -4.07 -10.27
N ILE A 39 4.02 -4.82 -10.13
CA ILE A 39 2.82 -4.26 -9.51
C ILE A 39 3.25 -3.95 -8.06
N SER A 40 3.67 -2.72 -7.83
CA SER A 40 3.95 -2.21 -6.50
C SER A 40 2.59 -2.05 -5.82
N LEU A 41 2.14 -3.11 -5.14
CA LEU A 41 1.05 -2.99 -4.19
C LEU A 41 1.60 -2.17 -3.02
N VAL A 42 1.50 -0.85 -3.11
CA VAL A 42 1.98 0.05 -2.05
C VAL A 42 1.09 -0.17 -0.84
N SER A 43 1.56 -0.99 0.10
CA SER A 43 0.89 -1.17 1.38
C SER A 43 0.88 0.18 2.10
N THR A 44 -0.31 0.58 2.58
CA THR A 44 -0.50 1.82 3.33
C THR A 44 -0.85 1.47 4.77
N THR A 45 -0.10 2.02 5.72
CA THR A 45 -0.33 1.81 7.15
C THR A 45 -0.71 3.13 7.82
N ILE A 46 -1.78 3.11 8.62
CA ILE A 46 -2.31 4.28 9.31
C ILE A 46 -1.88 4.24 10.78
N PHE A 47 -1.35 5.36 11.26
CA PHE A 47 -0.88 5.58 12.62
C PHE A 47 -1.72 6.69 13.24
N ASP A 48 -2.80 6.31 13.92
CA ASP A 48 -3.71 7.27 14.55
C ASP A 48 -3.15 7.74 15.89
N VAL A 49 -2.94 9.06 16.04
CA VAL A 49 -2.37 9.65 17.27
C VAL A 49 -3.14 9.26 18.53
N VAL A 50 -4.45 8.96 18.43
CA VAL A 50 -5.28 8.53 19.56
C VAL A 50 -4.89 7.12 20.03
N GLN A 51 -4.49 6.23 19.12
CA GLN A 51 -3.96 4.89 19.47
C GLN A 51 -2.62 4.96 20.22
N TYR A 52 -1.93 6.10 20.14
CA TYR A 52 -0.68 6.37 20.85
C TYR A 52 -0.88 7.25 22.10
N GLY A 53 -2.14 7.46 22.52
CA GLY A 53 -2.48 8.11 23.78
C GLY A 53 -2.85 9.59 23.66
N ALA A 54 -3.01 10.15 22.46
CA ALA A 54 -3.49 11.51 22.31
C ALA A 54 -4.94 11.61 22.78
N LYS A 55 -5.22 12.52 23.71
CA LYS A 55 -6.56 12.70 24.27
C LYS A 55 -7.39 13.63 23.41
N GLY A 56 -6.82 14.75 22.97
CA GLY A 56 -7.50 15.70 22.11
C GLY A 56 -8.57 16.52 22.85
N ASP A 57 -8.35 16.83 24.13
CA ASP A 57 -9.23 17.66 24.96
C ASP A 57 -8.82 19.15 25.02
N GLY A 58 -7.70 19.52 24.41
CA GLY A 58 -7.15 20.87 24.36
C GLY A 58 -6.49 21.33 25.66
N ILE A 59 -6.39 20.46 26.66
CA ILE A 59 -5.89 20.77 28.00
C ILE A 59 -4.62 19.99 28.28
N ILE A 60 -4.63 18.69 27.99
CA ILE A 60 -3.48 17.82 28.21
C ILE A 60 -2.49 17.93 27.05
N ASP A 61 -1.21 17.96 27.39
CA ASP A 61 -0.12 17.95 26.42
C ASP A 61 -0.07 16.61 25.66
N ASP A 62 -0.53 16.64 24.40
CA ASP A 62 -0.59 15.49 23.51
C ASP A 62 0.70 15.28 22.70
N SER A 63 1.72 16.14 22.87
CA SER A 63 3.00 16.02 22.17
C SER A 63 3.68 14.65 22.29
N PRO A 64 3.69 13.97 23.47
CA PRO A 64 4.28 12.64 23.59
C PRO A 64 3.61 11.60 22.69
N ALA A 65 2.28 11.66 22.56
CA ALA A 65 1.52 10.75 21.71
C ALA A 65 1.80 10.99 20.23
N PHE A 66 1.91 12.26 19.80
CA PHE A 66 2.26 12.62 18.43
C PHE A 66 3.68 12.15 18.07
N ILE A 67 4.65 12.30 18.97
CA ILE A 67 6.02 11.82 18.77
C ILE A 67 6.04 10.28 18.70
N ALA A 68 5.29 9.60 19.56
CA ALA A 68 5.21 8.14 19.56
C ALA A 68 4.61 7.61 18.25
N ALA A 69 3.49 8.19 17.82
CA ALA A 69 2.84 7.85 16.55
C ALA A 69 3.77 8.13 15.35
N TRP A 70 4.47 9.27 15.33
CA TRP A 70 5.46 9.59 14.29
C TRP A 70 6.60 8.56 14.27
N LYS A 71 7.18 8.21 15.42
CA LYS A 71 8.24 7.21 15.50
C LYS A 71 7.79 5.85 14.96
N ALA A 72 6.58 5.42 15.30
CA ALA A 72 6.00 4.19 14.78
C ALA A 72 5.80 4.24 13.26
N ALA A 73 5.24 5.35 12.75
CA ALA A 73 5.08 5.57 11.32
C ALA A 73 6.43 5.61 10.58
N CYS A 74 7.43 6.24 11.15
CA CYS A 74 8.77 6.39 10.58
C CYS A 74 9.57 5.07 10.58
N GLN A 75 9.30 4.18 11.54
CA GLN A 75 9.99 2.89 11.69
C GLN A 75 9.19 1.70 11.15
N SER A 76 8.08 1.94 10.46
CA SER A 76 7.28 0.88 9.84
C SER A 76 8.01 0.25 8.64
N THR A 77 7.34 -0.69 7.98
CA THR A 77 7.92 -1.50 6.90
C THR A 77 8.61 -0.64 5.83
N PRO A 78 9.84 -1.00 5.39
CA PRO A 78 10.50 -0.31 4.29
C PRO A 78 9.71 -0.37 2.98
N ASN A 79 9.88 0.62 2.10
CA ASN A 79 9.25 0.67 0.79
C ASN A 79 7.71 0.69 0.78
N THR A 80 7.09 1.13 1.88
CA THR A 80 5.63 1.32 1.99
C THR A 80 5.25 2.80 2.10
N THR A 81 3.95 3.07 2.21
CA THR A 81 3.41 4.38 2.58
C THR A 81 2.89 4.34 4.02
N SER A 82 3.22 5.35 4.81
CA SER A 82 2.64 5.54 6.14
C SER A 82 1.82 6.81 6.21
N ILE A 83 0.74 6.80 6.99
CA ILE A 83 -0.11 7.97 7.24
C ILE A 83 -0.14 8.21 8.74
N LEU A 84 0.37 9.34 9.20
CA LEU A 84 0.09 9.83 10.55
C LEU A 84 -1.29 10.49 10.51
N ASN A 85 -2.27 9.86 11.17
CA ASN A 85 -3.66 10.30 11.16
C ASN A 85 -3.99 11.13 12.39
N ILE A 86 -4.56 12.32 12.19
CA ILE A 86 -5.00 13.24 13.25
C ILE A 86 -6.51 13.46 13.12
N PRO A 87 -7.35 12.68 13.83
CA PRO A 87 -8.81 12.71 13.69
C PRO A 87 -9.47 14.07 13.91
N VAL A 88 -10.61 14.30 13.25
CA VAL A 88 -11.52 15.43 13.51
C VAL A 88 -12.20 15.34 14.88
N GLY A 89 -12.83 16.44 15.29
CA GLY A 89 -13.71 16.47 16.47
C GLY A 89 -12.95 16.55 17.80
N ARG A 90 -11.66 16.87 17.74
CA ARG A 90 -10.74 16.93 18.88
C ARG A 90 -9.89 18.19 18.80
N THR A 91 -9.44 18.66 19.96
CA THR A 91 -8.50 19.78 20.07
C THR A 91 -7.21 19.26 20.68
N TYR A 92 -6.11 19.30 19.96
CA TYR A 92 -4.83 18.78 20.46
C TYR A 92 -3.96 19.93 20.94
N LEU A 93 -3.53 19.90 22.21
CA LEU A 93 -2.54 20.82 22.73
C LEU A 93 -1.16 20.23 22.49
N LEU A 94 -0.33 20.92 21.70
CA LEU A 94 1.03 20.48 21.38
C LEU A 94 2.04 21.53 21.80
N LYS A 95 3.07 21.10 22.52
CA LYS A 95 4.34 21.82 22.58
C LYS A 95 5.06 21.76 21.23
N PRO A 96 6.09 22.60 21.01
CA PRO A 96 6.95 22.48 19.84
C PRO A 96 7.50 21.05 19.71
N ILE A 97 7.19 20.39 18.59
CA ILE A 97 7.66 19.05 18.26
C ILE A 97 8.27 19.04 16.86
N ALA A 98 9.25 18.15 16.64
CA ALA A 98 9.90 17.96 15.36
C ALA A 98 9.74 16.51 14.88
N PHE A 99 9.19 16.36 13.69
CA PHE A 99 9.11 15.09 12.97
C PHE A 99 10.41 14.87 12.21
N SER A 100 11.32 14.11 12.81
CA SER A 100 12.66 13.84 12.27
C SER A 100 12.82 12.38 11.87
N GLY A 101 13.68 12.15 10.88
CA GLY A 101 14.10 10.83 10.41
C GLY A 101 15.43 10.38 11.04
N PRO A 102 16.07 9.33 10.50
CA PRO A 102 15.76 8.66 9.23
C PRO A 102 14.52 7.76 9.31
N CYS A 103 13.71 7.74 8.24
CA CYS A 103 12.52 6.91 8.14
C CYS A 103 12.68 5.79 7.11
N LYS A 104 12.08 4.64 7.40
CA LYS A 104 12.11 3.43 6.56
C LYS A 104 11.08 3.46 5.41
N PRO A 105 9.83 3.93 5.59
CA PRO A 105 8.89 4.04 4.49
C PRO A 105 9.37 5.01 3.43
N SER A 106 9.00 4.77 2.17
CA SER A 106 9.34 5.68 1.07
C SER A 106 8.54 6.98 1.12
N LYS A 107 7.35 6.95 1.73
CA LYS A 107 6.45 8.11 1.86
C LYS A 107 5.77 8.09 3.22
N ILE A 108 5.69 9.27 3.84
CA ILE A 108 4.88 9.48 5.04
C ILE A 108 4.01 10.71 4.81
N PHE A 109 2.70 10.57 4.97
CA PHE A 109 1.75 11.67 4.91
C PHE A 109 1.28 12.02 6.32
N VAL A 110 1.19 13.30 6.63
CA VAL A 110 0.53 13.79 7.84
C VAL A 110 -0.86 14.26 7.41
N GLN A 111 -1.89 13.55 7.85
CA GLN A 111 -3.26 13.83 7.47
C GLN A 111 -3.96 14.60 8.60
N VAL A 112 -4.21 15.87 8.34
CA VAL A 112 -4.97 16.78 9.22
C VAL A 112 -6.30 17.08 8.55
N TYR A 113 -7.37 17.04 9.33
CA TYR A 113 -8.71 17.39 8.85
C TYR A 113 -9.15 18.72 9.45
N ILE A 114 -9.63 19.63 8.60
CA ILE A 114 -10.11 20.95 9.02
C ILE A 114 -11.62 20.87 9.26
N SER A 115 -12.08 21.20 10.47
CA SER A 115 -13.51 21.39 10.73
C SER A 115 -13.96 22.76 10.20
N ARG A 116 -14.80 22.80 9.16
CA ARG A 116 -15.51 24.03 8.80
C ARG A 116 -16.61 24.24 9.84
N ARG A 117 -16.43 25.18 10.77
CA ARG A 117 -17.55 25.67 11.57
C ARG A 117 -18.45 26.48 10.63
N GLY A 118 -19.66 25.96 10.40
CA GLY A 118 -20.74 26.71 9.73
C GLY A 118 -21.37 27.71 10.67
#